data_AF-A0A522BK72-F1
#
_entry.id   AF-A0A522BK72-F1
#
_cell.length_a   1.000
_cell.length_b   1.000
_cell.length_c   1.000
_cell.angle_alpha   90.00
_cell.angle_beta   90.00
_cell.angle_gamma   90.00
#
_symmetry.space_group_name_H-M   'P 1'
#
loop_
_entity.id
_entity.type
_entity.pdbx_description
1 polymer ?
#
loop_
_entity_poly.entity_id
_entity_poly.type
_entity_poly.pdbx_seq_one_letter_code
_entity_poly.pdbx_strand_id
1 'polypeptide(L)'
;MFKKPHARMSRNNLVSILFQKLYSTEMLKKLDRYLITEFLPTFGLSLAVFSFVLLLQRLAKLFDLVATKGLPVSSVLELLALMFPTLLPLLLPISLLLSVLLAMGRLSSDSEITAMRSVGIGLSKNMKPVFLFSLAVFVLAAFTSLWVQPTSERRLRQALYDTLMNRINLSAEAGTFSQLSDGITLYAAGKGSKEGALKGIFLYSTQKPLENAVITAESGIIRSVGTGLALDLREVEIQQVTKGGNLQRTRAAESRITIPVPSPAPQSLKEEELPTSTLFSQGYLTGSENDSRLELQKRIALPFSCIVLGLLGASLGLHHDRSGKSRGVVLCLMLVFVYYSLHTFGLTMGKNKRMDPWLAMWLPNFVMGALALYAFLRKNREKPLPFERAMGAAVEKIHSALSSLAGKSAK
;
A
#
# COMPACT_ATOMS: atom_id res chain seq x y z
N MET A 1 71.50 31.22 -7.44
CA MET A 1 71.43 30.59 -8.78
C MET A 1 70.85 29.20 -8.62
N PHE A 2 69.70 28.93 -9.24
CA PHE A 2 68.81 27.78 -9.01
C PHE A 2 69.47 26.41 -9.28
N LYS A 3 69.35 25.47 -8.34
CA LYS A 3 69.47 24.02 -8.60
C LYS A 3 68.10 23.36 -8.35
N LYS A 4 67.36 23.05 -9.42
CA LYS A 4 66.17 22.18 -9.38
C LYS A 4 66.62 20.72 -9.17
N PRO A 5 66.03 19.95 -8.25
CA PRO A 5 66.13 18.50 -8.32
C PRO A 5 65.05 17.97 -9.26
N HIS A 6 65.47 17.31 -10.33
CA HIS A 6 64.60 16.54 -11.21
C HIS A 6 64.00 15.35 -10.45
N ALA A 7 62.72 15.43 -10.12
CA ALA A 7 61.93 14.25 -9.78
C ALA A 7 61.74 13.40 -11.05
N ARG A 8 62.63 12.43 -11.27
CA ARG A 8 62.43 11.33 -12.23
C ARG A 8 61.29 10.45 -11.69
N MET A 9 60.05 10.82 -12.03
CA MET A 9 58.88 9.99 -11.79
C MET A 9 58.98 8.78 -12.74
N SER A 10 59.42 7.64 -12.20
CA SER A 10 59.63 6.40 -12.95
C SER A 10 58.36 6.00 -13.73
N ARG A 11 58.53 5.65 -15.01
CA ARG A 11 57.47 5.17 -15.92
C ARG A 11 56.67 4.00 -15.34
N ASN A 12 57.26 3.25 -14.40
CA ASN A 12 56.62 2.10 -13.74
C ASN A 12 55.50 2.51 -12.76
N ASN A 13 55.55 3.72 -12.17
CA ASN A 13 54.50 4.19 -11.25
C ASN A 13 53.24 4.68 -11.98
N LEU A 14 53.39 5.25 -13.18
CA LEU A 14 52.24 5.66 -13.99
C LEU A 14 51.49 4.45 -14.56
N VAL A 15 52.22 3.42 -14.98
CA VAL A 15 51.61 2.16 -15.46
C VAL A 15 50.94 1.41 -14.32
N SER A 16 51.53 1.35 -13.11
CA SER A 16 50.87 0.72 -11.95
C SER A 16 49.63 1.48 -11.49
N ILE A 17 49.64 2.81 -11.48
CA ILE A 17 48.47 3.63 -11.16
C ILE A 17 47.39 3.49 -12.23
N LEU A 18 47.76 3.47 -13.52
CA LEU A 18 46.81 3.26 -14.62
C LEU A 18 46.23 1.86 -14.60
N PHE A 19 47.04 0.81 -14.37
CA PHE A 19 46.55 -0.56 -14.19
C PHE A 19 45.65 -0.67 -12.96
N GLN A 20 46.04 -0.09 -11.83
CA GLN A 20 45.22 -0.07 -10.61
C GLN A 20 43.89 0.66 -10.86
N LYS A 21 43.90 1.75 -11.63
CA LYS A 21 42.69 2.50 -12.00
C LYS A 21 41.82 1.70 -12.98
N LEU A 22 42.40 1.09 -14.01
CA LEU A 22 41.69 0.27 -15.02
C LEU A 22 41.08 -0.99 -14.39
N TYR A 23 41.87 -1.72 -13.60
CA TYR A 23 41.43 -2.91 -12.87
C TYR A 23 40.40 -2.55 -11.81
N SER A 24 40.53 -1.39 -11.15
CA SER A 24 39.50 -0.90 -10.23
C SER A 24 38.18 -0.61 -10.93
N THR A 25 38.17 -0.01 -12.12
CA THR A 25 36.92 0.25 -12.86
C THR A 25 36.24 -1.03 -13.33
N GLU A 26 37.00 -2.01 -13.82
CA GLU A 26 36.47 -3.31 -14.25
C GLU A 26 35.98 -4.16 -13.07
N MET A 27 36.75 -4.21 -11.97
CA MET A 27 36.33 -4.87 -10.71
C MET A 27 35.12 -4.20 -10.08
N LEU A 28 35.07 -2.86 -10.06
CA LEU A 28 33.91 -2.12 -9.54
C LEU A 28 32.66 -2.42 -10.36
N LYS A 29 32.76 -2.53 -11.70
CA LYS A 29 31.63 -2.99 -12.52
C LYS A 29 31.20 -4.42 -12.19
N LYS A 30 32.15 -5.33 -11.91
CA LYS A 30 31.83 -6.72 -11.53
C LYS A 30 31.20 -6.81 -10.14
N LEU A 31 31.73 -6.09 -9.15
CA LEU A 31 31.18 -6.04 -7.80
C LEU A 31 29.80 -5.38 -7.78
N ASP A 32 29.65 -4.25 -8.50
CA ASP A 32 28.37 -3.56 -8.62
C ASP A 32 27.32 -4.52 -9.24
N ARG A 33 27.68 -5.23 -10.32
CA ARG A 33 26.82 -6.23 -10.95
C ARG A 33 26.49 -7.38 -10.01
N TYR A 34 27.49 -7.91 -9.30
CA TYR A 34 27.32 -9.01 -8.34
C TYR A 34 26.31 -8.65 -7.24
N LEU A 35 26.47 -7.48 -6.62
CA LEU A 35 25.56 -7.00 -5.58
C LEU A 35 24.14 -6.80 -6.12
N ILE A 36 23.98 -6.22 -7.31
CA ILE A 36 22.65 -6.06 -7.93
C ILE A 36 22.00 -7.42 -8.24
N THR A 37 22.77 -8.39 -8.74
CA THR A 37 22.25 -9.75 -8.99
C THR A 37 21.90 -10.48 -7.70
N GLU A 38 22.56 -10.15 -6.59
CA GLU A 38 22.24 -10.70 -5.27
C GLU A 38 20.92 -10.12 -4.71
N PHE A 39 20.63 -8.84 -4.95
CA PHE A 39 19.40 -8.19 -4.47
C PHE A 39 18.15 -8.70 -5.20
N LEU A 40 18.26 -9.01 -6.48
CA LEU A 40 17.13 -9.33 -7.37
C LEU A 40 16.26 -10.52 -6.90
N PRO A 41 16.80 -11.70 -6.56
CA PRO A 41 15.98 -12.85 -6.15
C PRO A 41 15.25 -12.59 -4.83
N THR A 42 15.93 -11.99 -3.84
CA THR A 42 15.29 -11.67 -2.56
C THR A 42 14.25 -10.55 -2.71
N PHE A 43 14.47 -9.60 -3.63
CA PHE A 43 13.49 -8.57 -3.96
C PHE A 43 12.23 -9.16 -4.60
N GLY A 44 12.38 -10.00 -5.61
CA GLY A 44 11.25 -10.68 -6.26
C GLY A 44 10.46 -11.55 -5.29
N LEU A 45 11.16 -12.35 -4.47
CA LEU A 45 10.52 -13.21 -3.47
C LEU A 45 9.78 -12.39 -2.40
N SER A 46 10.40 -11.34 -1.85
CA SER A 46 9.76 -10.49 -0.85
C SER A 46 8.56 -9.75 -1.42
N LEU A 47 8.64 -9.25 -2.66
CA LEU A 47 7.50 -8.64 -3.36
C LEU A 47 6.35 -9.64 -3.54
N ALA A 48 6.64 -10.87 -3.97
CA ALA A 48 5.62 -11.92 -4.11
C ALA A 48 4.96 -12.25 -2.75
N VAL A 49 5.76 -12.43 -1.70
CA VAL A 49 5.26 -12.77 -0.35
C VAL A 49 4.42 -11.63 0.23
N PHE A 50 4.91 -10.39 0.23
CA PHE A 50 4.16 -9.26 0.76
C PHE A 50 2.90 -8.97 -0.07
N SER A 51 2.97 -9.09 -1.39
CA SER A 51 1.79 -9.00 -2.26
C SER A 51 0.76 -10.06 -1.91
N PHE A 52 1.17 -11.32 -1.78
CA PHE A 52 0.28 -12.42 -1.43
C PHE A 52 -0.42 -12.18 -0.08
N VAL A 53 0.34 -11.78 0.95
CA VAL A 53 -0.21 -11.49 2.28
C VAL A 53 -1.26 -10.37 2.23
N LEU A 54 -0.96 -9.26 1.55
CA LEU A 54 -1.91 -8.14 1.44
C LEU A 54 -3.14 -8.48 0.58
N LEU A 55 -2.95 -9.24 -0.50
CA LEU A 55 -4.06 -9.68 -1.35
C LEU A 55 -4.96 -10.67 -0.61
N LEU A 56 -4.42 -11.54 0.24
CA LEU A 56 -5.22 -12.47 1.05
C LEU A 56 -6.17 -11.74 1.99
N GLN A 57 -5.72 -10.64 2.60
CA GLN A 57 -6.57 -9.77 3.42
C GLN A 57 -7.74 -9.18 2.61
N ARG A 58 -7.50 -8.81 1.34
CA ARG A 58 -8.53 -8.26 0.45
C ARG A 58 -9.47 -9.35 -0.09
N LEU A 59 -8.93 -10.53 -0.38
CA LEU A 59 -9.68 -11.69 -0.85
C LEU A 59 -10.75 -12.10 0.17
N ALA A 60 -10.46 -12.05 1.47
CA ALA A 60 -11.46 -12.32 2.51
C ALA A 60 -12.71 -11.42 2.40
N LYS A 61 -12.52 -10.12 2.10
CA LYS A 61 -13.63 -9.18 1.88
C LYS A 61 -14.40 -9.49 0.59
N LEU A 62 -13.70 -9.89 -0.47
CA LEU A 62 -14.32 -10.29 -1.74
C LEU A 62 -15.08 -11.62 -1.62
N PHE A 63 -14.62 -12.53 -0.76
CA PHE A 63 -15.30 -13.80 -0.51
C PHE A 63 -16.66 -13.57 0.15
N ASP A 64 -16.78 -12.59 1.05
CA ASP A 64 -18.08 -12.19 1.61
C ASP A 64 -19.04 -11.76 0.50
N LEU A 65 -18.57 -10.98 -0.48
CA LEU A 65 -19.38 -10.62 -1.66
C LEU A 65 -19.76 -11.83 -2.52
N VAL A 66 -18.92 -12.85 -2.63
CA VAL A 66 -19.26 -14.09 -3.37
C VAL A 66 -20.24 -14.95 -2.59
N ALA A 67 -20.02 -15.14 -1.29
CA ALA A 67 -20.81 -16.03 -0.44
C ALA A 67 -22.20 -15.45 -0.13
N THR A 68 -22.29 -14.13 0.13
CA THR A 68 -23.56 -13.48 0.47
C THR A 68 -24.28 -12.92 -0.75
N LYS A 69 -23.53 -12.39 -1.73
CA LYS A 69 -24.09 -11.74 -2.93
C LYS A 69 -23.89 -12.54 -4.21
N GLY A 70 -23.38 -13.77 -4.11
CA GLY A 70 -23.31 -14.78 -5.18
C GLY A 70 -22.48 -14.39 -6.41
N LEU A 71 -21.51 -13.49 -6.29
CA LEU A 71 -20.75 -12.96 -7.43
C LEU A 71 -20.02 -14.05 -8.23
N PRO A 72 -19.96 -13.94 -9.57
CA PRO A 72 -19.19 -14.88 -10.37
C PRO A 72 -17.69 -14.73 -10.06
N VAL A 73 -17.00 -15.88 -9.99
CA VAL A 73 -15.57 -15.95 -9.64
C VAL A 73 -14.70 -15.17 -10.64
N SER A 74 -15.13 -15.07 -11.91
CA SER A 74 -14.43 -14.27 -12.93
C SER A 74 -14.36 -12.79 -12.57
N SER A 75 -15.45 -12.19 -12.09
CA SER A 75 -15.48 -10.79 -11.64
C SER A 75 -14.57 -10.60 -10.42
N VAL A 76 -14.50 -11.57 -9.52
CA VAL A 76 -13.59 -11.51 -8.35
C VAL A 76 -12.14 -11.53 -8.80
N LEU A 77 -11.80 -12.37 -9.78
CA LEU A 77 -10.45 -12.45 -10.33
C LEU A 77 -10.04 -11.14 -11.02
N GLU A 78 -10.97 -10.52 -11.77
CA GLU A 78 -10.76 -9.20 -12.38
C GLU A 78 -10.52 -8.11 -11.32
N LEU A 79 -11.36 -8.07 -10.28
CA LEU A 79 -11.20 -7.14 -9.16
C LEU A 79 -9.85 -7.34 -8.45
N LEU A 80 -9.45 -8.59 -8.21
CA LEU A 80 -8.18 -8.92 -7.59
C LEU A 80 -6.98 -8.52 -8.47
N ALA A 81 -7.08 -8.72 -9.79
CA ALA A 81 -6.07 -8.27 -10.74
C ALA A 81 -5.94 -6.74 -10.78
N LEU A 82 -7.06 -6.01 -10.67
CA LEU A 82 -7.08 -4.54 -10.59
C LEU A 82 -6.55 -4.02 -9.25
N MET A 83 -6.69 -4.80 -8.17
CA MET A 83 -6.14 -4.44 -6.85
C MET A 83 -4.61 -4.55 -6.78
N PHE A 84 -3.98 -5.51 -7.46
CA PHE A 84 -2.54 -5.72 -7.35
C PHE A 84 -1.71 -4.46 -7.68
N PRO A 85 -1.92 -3.77 -8.83
CA PRO A 85 -1.17 -2.56 -9.15
C PRO A 85 -1.37 -1.41 -8.14
N THR A 86 -2.53 -1.35 -7.47
CA THR A 86 -2.80 -0.32 -6.43
C THR A 86 -1.91 -0.50 -5.19
N LEU A 87 -1.40 -1.71 -4.96
CA LEU A 87 -0.56 -2.06 -3.82
C LEU A 87 0.94 -1.86 -4.10
N LEU A 88 1.36 -1.78 -5.37
CA LEU A 88 2.78 -1.72 -5.74
C LEU A 88 3.55 -0.54 -5.11
N PRO A 89 3.02 0.69 -5.07
CA PRO A 89 3.74 1.83 -4.44
C PRO A 89 4.03 1.61 -2.96
N LEU A 90 3.22 0.80 -2.27
CA LEU A 90 3.41 0.40 -0.88
C LEU A 90 4.40 -0.77 -0.76
N LEU A 91 4.31 -1.74 -1.67
CA LEU A 91 5.08 -2.98 -1.59
C LEU A 91 6.55 -2.80 -1.98
N LEU A 92 6.82 -1.99 -3.02
CA LEU A 92 8.17 -1.83 -3.58
C LEU A 92 9.23 -1.35 -2.55
N PRO A 93 8.97 -0.35 -1.70
CA PRO A 93 9.93 0.06 -0.67
C PRO A 93 10.20 -1.01 0.40
N ILE A 94 9.17 -1.77 0.78
CA ILE A 94 9.26 -2.85 1.79
C ILE A 94 10.09 -4.00 1.26
N SER A 95 9.80 -4.45 0.05
CA SER A 95 10.52 -5.52 -0.64
C SER A 95 11.98 -5.14 -0.88
N LEU A 96 12.25 -3.89 -1.26
CA LEU A 96 13.59 -3.37 -1.40
C LEU A 96 14.35 -3.40 -0.07
N LEU A 97 13.75 -2.89 1.01
CA LEU A 97 14.36 -2.89 2.33
C LEU A 97 14.74 -4.31 2.77
N LEU A 98 13.81 -5.26 2.66
CA LEU A 98 14.06 -6.64 3.05
C LEU A 98 15.16 -7.28 2.18
N SER A 99 15.10 -7.07 0.86
CA SER A 99 16.10 -7.57 -0.08
C SER A 99 17.50 -7.10 0.26
N VAL A 100 17.69 -5.78 0.36
CA VAL A 100 19.01 -5.20 0.62
C VAL A 100 19.52 -5.63 2.01
N LEU A 101 18.64 -5.64 3.01
CA LEU A 101 19.03 -5.97 4.38
C LEU A 101 19.44 -7.45 4.51
N LEU A 102 18.70 -8.38 3.89
CA LEU A 102 19.04 -9.81 3.89
C LEU A 102 20.26 -10.12 3.03
N ALA A 103 20.39 -9.53 1.84
CA ALA A 103 21.54 -9.73 0.97
C ALA A 103 22.82 -9.21 1.63
N MET A 104 22.81 -7.99 2.15
CA MET A 104 23.95 -7.43 2.88
C MET A 104 24.26 -8.23 4.15
N GLY A 105 23.23 -8.72 4.84
CA GLY A 105 23.37 -9.62 5.98
C GLY A 105 24.03 -10.95 5.61
N ARG A 106 23.64 -11.56 4.49
CA ARG A 106 24.24 -12.79 3.96
C ARG A 106 25.71 -12.58 3.62
N LEU A 107 26.02 -11.55 2.83
CA LEU A 107 27.39 -11.21 2.44
C LEU A 107 28.28 -10.92 3.66
N SER A 108 27.71 -10.38 4.73
CA SER A 108 28.43 -10.16 5.99
C SER A 108 28.66 -11.48 6.74
N SER A 109 27.64 -12.35 6.82
CA SER A 109 27.73 -13.67 7.45
C SER A 109 28.72 -14.59 6.76
N ASP A 110 28.74 -14.56 5.42
CA ASP A 110 29.65 -15.36 4.58
C ASP A 110 31.05 -14.72 4.50
N SER A 111 31.32 -13.68 5.29
CA SER A 111 32.58 -12.95 5.37
C SER A 111 33.04 -12.29 4.06
N GLU A 112 32.16 -12.19 3.05
CA GLU A 112 32.46 -11.51 1.79
C GLU A 112 32.70 -10.01 2.00
N ILE A 113 31.89 -9.36 2.86
CA ILE A 113 32.09 -7.94 3.21
C ILE A 113 33.44 -7.75 3.94
N THR A 114 33.81 -8.69 4.81
CA THR A 114 35.10 -8.66 5.53
C THR A 114 36.28 -8.83 4.57
N ALA A 115 36.16 -9.74 3.59
CA ALA A 115 37.16 -9.94 2.54
C ALA A 115 37.28 -8.71 1.62
N MET A 116 36.16 -8.06 1.27
CA MET A 116 36.20 -6.79 0.53
C MET A 116 36.97 -5.72 1.30
N ARG A 117 36.73 -5.60 2.61
CA ARG A 117 37.41 -4.63 3.47
C ARG A 117 38.91 -4.90 3.61
N SER A 118 39.35 -6.16 3.68
CA SER A 118 40.78 -6.49 3.80
C SER A 118 41.60 -6.10 2.56
N VAL A 119 40.95 -6.02 1.39
CA VAL A 119 41.55 -5.54 0.13
C VAL A 119 41.40 -4.02 -0.05
N GLY A 120 40.87 -3.30 0.96
CA GLY A 120 40.71 -1.85 0.94
C GLY A 120 39.45 -1.34 0.23
N ILE A 121 38.44 -2.19 0.02
CA ILE A 121 37.13 -1.76 -0.47
C ILE A 121 36.31 -1.25 0.73
N GLY A 122 36.32 0.07 0.93
CA GLY A 122 35.56 0.72 1.99
C GLY A 122 34.04 0.66 1.79
N LEU A 123 33.29 0.90 2.87
CA LEU A 123 31.83 0.79 2.91
C LEU A 123 31.10 1.65 1.86
N SER A 124 31.66 2.82 1.58
CA SER A 124 31.10 3.78 0.63
C SER A 124 31.00 3.21 -0.80
N LYS A 125 31.89 2.29 -1.18
CA LYS A 125 31.85 1.66 -2.51
C LYS A 125 30.66 0.71 -2.65
N ASN A 126 30.30 0.00 -1.59
CA ASN A 126 29.14 -0.91 -1.58
C ASN A 126 27.80 -0.16 -1.58
N MET A 127 27.78 1.13 -1.18
CA MET A 127 26.56 1.95 -1.22
C MET A 127 26.15 2.35 -2.63
N LYS A 128 27.10 2.44 -3.58
CA LYS A 128 26.81 2.83 -4.96
C LYS A 128 25.86 1.84 -5.67
N PRO A 129 26.11 0.51 -5.68
CA PRO A 129 25.18 -0.43 -6.31
C PRO A 129 23.84 -0.51 -5.58
N VAL A 130 23.82 -0.36 -4.26
CA VAL A 130 22.58 -0.23 -3.48
C VAL A 130 21.79 0.99 -3.94
N PHE A 131 22.43 2.14 -4.08
CA PHE A 131 21.79 3.37 -4.54
C PHE A 131 21.25 3.22 -5.96
N LEU A 132 22.01 2.63 -6.88
CA LEU A 132 21.57 2.37 -8.26
C LEU A 132 20.35 1.43 -8.30
N PHE A 133 20.37 0.36 -7.49
CA PHE A 133 19.23 -0.55 -7.38
C PHE A 133 18.00 0.15 -6.78
N SER A 134 18.20 0.92 -5.71
CA SER A 134 17.13 1.69 -5.06
C SER A 134 16.56 2.77 -5.98
N LEU A 135 17.39 3.38 -6.83
CA LEU A 135 16.98 4.34 -7.85
C LEU A 135 16.15 3.67 -8.95
N ALA A 136 16.53 2.48 -9.40
CA ALA A 136 15.76 1.71 -10.37
C ALA A 136 14.36 1.35 -9.82
N VAL A 137 14.30 0.89 -8.57
CA VAL A 137 13.03 0.60 -7.90
C VAL A 137 12.23 1.87 -7.62
N PHE A 138 12.88 2.99 -7.30
CA PHE A 138 12.23 4.31 -7.20
C PHE A 138 11.55 4.71 -8.51
N VAL A 139 12.22 4.56 -9.66
CA VAL A 139 11.63 4.88 -10.97
C VAL A 139 10.42 3.99 -11.23
N LEU A 140 10.50 2.70 -10.93
CA LEU A 140 9.37 1.77 -11.03
C LEU A 140 8.22 2.14 -10.08
N ALA A 141 8.53 2.53 -8.84
CA ALA A 141 7.54 2.95 -7.85
C ALA A 141 6.87 4.29 -8.24
N ALA A 142 7.63 5.23 -8.78
CA ALA A 142 7.12 6.49 -9.29
C ALA A 142 6.22 6.25 -10.51
N PHE A 143 6.63 5.36 -11.42
CA PHE A 143 5.82 4.96 -12.56
C PHE A 143 4.49 4.34 -12.12
N THR A 144 4.54 3.41 -11.16
CA THR A 144 3.32 2.77 -10.66
C THR A 144 2.44 3.76 -9.90
N SER A 145 2.99 4.66 -9.08
CA SER A 145 2.20 5.60 -8.29
C SER A 145 1.58 6.74 -9.10
N LEU A 146 2.29 7.27 -10.11
CA LEU A 146 1.83 8.45 -10.85
C LEU A 146 0.86 8.12 -12.00
N TRP A 147 0.97 6.93 -12.61
CA TRP A 147 0.16 6.55 -13.77
C TRP A 147 -0.69 5.31 -13.53
N VAL A 148 -0.08 4.22 -13.05
CA VAL A 148 -0.75 2.92 -12.95
C VAL A 148 -1.81 2.94 -11.84
N GLN A 149 -1.43 3.34 -10.64
CA GLN A 149 -2.27 3.40 -9.45
C GLN A 149 -3.58 4.18 -9.69
N PRO A 150 -3.58 5.45 -10.15
CA PRO A 150 -4.84 6.18 -10.34
C PRO A 150 -5.73 5.53 -11.42
N THR A 151 -5.13 4.96 -12.47
CA THR A 151 -5.88 4.28 -13.53
C THR A 151 -6.51 2.98 -13.02
N SER A 152 -5.76 2.21 -12.22
CA SER A 152 -6.21 0.98 -11.60
C SER A 152 -7.31 1.23 -10.56
N GLU A 153 -7.19 2.25 -9.72
CA GLU A 153 -8.23 2.61 -8.73
C GLU A 153 -9.54 3.02 -9.43
N ARG A 154 -9.46 3.83 -10.51
CA ARG A 154 -10.66 4.16 -11.31
C ARG A 154 -11.32 2.93 -11.90
N ARG A 155 -10.55 2.06 -12.55
CA ARG A 155 -11.08 0.82 -13.14
C ARG A 155 -11.62 -0.13 -12.08
N LEU A 156 -10.96 -0.23 -10.93
CA LEU A 156 -11.42 -1.03 -9.81
C LEU A 156 -12.78 -0.53 -9.31
N ARG A 157 -12.95 0.79 -9.12
CA ARG A 157 -14.23 1.39 -8.74
C ARG A 157 -15.32 1.12 -9.78
N GLN A 158 -15.00 1.29 -11.07
CA GLN A 158 -15.95 1.03 -12.17
C GLN A 158 -16.37 -0.45 -12.21
N ALA A 159 -15.42 -1.38 -12.16
CA ALA A 159 -15.70 -2.81 -12.15
C ALA A 159 -16.54 -3.22 -10.93
N LEU A 160 -16.26 -2.65 -9.74
CA LEU A 160 -17.10 -2.85 -8.55
C LEU A 160 -18.52 -2.33 -8.78
N TYR A 161 -18.67 -1.15 -9.38
CA TYR A 161 -19.96 -0.54 -9.66
C TYR A 161 -20.79 -1.39 -10.64
N ASP A 162 -20.21 -1.77 -11.77
CA ASP A 162 -20.88 -2.57 -12.81
C ASP A 162 -21.32 -3.93 -12.25
N THR A 163 -20.48 -4.53 -11.40
CA THR A 163 -20.77 -5.80 -10.73
C THR A 163 -21.95 -5.69 -9.75
N LEU A 164 -22.04 -4.59 -9.00
CA LEU A 164 -23.15 -4.34 -8.08
C LEU A 164 -24.45 -4.00 -8.82
N MET A 165 -24.39 -3.17 -9.87
CA MET A 165 -25.57 -2.75 -10.63
C MET A 165 -26.17 -3.89 -11.47
N ASN A 166 -25.34 -4.67 -12.16
CA ASN A 166 -25.81 -5.84 -12.89
C ASN A 166 -26.50 -6.84 -11.95
N ARG A 167 -26.09 -6.92 -10.69
CA ARG A 167 -26.74 -7.79 -9.70
C ARG A 167 -28.01 -7.25 -9.11
N ILE A 168 -28.20 -5.94 -8.93
CA ILE A 168 -29.49 -5.43 -8.47
C ILE A 168 -30.60 -5.77 -9.49
N ASN A 169 -30.26 -5.76 -10.79
CA ASN A 169 -31.18 -6.21 -11.85
C ASN A 169 -31.46 -7.73 -11.82
N LEU A 170 -30.54 -8.53 -11.24
CA LEU A 170 -30.65 -9.99 -11.12
C LEU A 170 -31.22 -10.45 -9.76
N SER A 171 -30.98 -9.71 -8.67
CA SER A 171 -31.26 -10.05 -7.26
C SER A 171 -32.68 -9.69 -6.81
N ALA A 172 -33.47 -9.04 -7.67
CA ALA A 172 -34.92 -9.05 -7.52
C ALA A 172 -35.47 -10.42 -7.97
N GLU A 173 -34.94 -11.50 -7.37
CA GLU A 173 -35.44 -12.84 -7.55
C GLU A 173 -36.82 -12.94 -6.88
N ALA A 174 -37.77 -13.56 -7.56
CA ALA A 174 -39.11 -13.72 -7.04
C ALA A 174 -39.07 -14.60 -5.78
N GLY A 175 -39.68 -14.12 -4.70
CA GLY A 175 -39.87 -14.88 -3.46
C GLY A 175 -38.79 -14.72 -2.39
N THR A 176 -37.79 -13.86 -2.58
CA THR A 176 -36.76 -13.60 -1.54
C THR A 176 -36.81 -12.16 -1.03
N PHE A 177 -36.50 -11.97 0.26
CA PHE A 177 -36.29 -10.65 0.84
C PHE A 177 -34.85 -10.21 0.53
N SER A 178 -34.72 -9.19 -0.31
CA SER A 178 -33.44 -8.63 -0.76
C SER A 178 -33.23 -7.27 -0.10
N GLN A 179 -32.08 -7.10 0.55
CA GLN A 179 -31.70 -5.82 1.15
C GLN A 179 -31.03 -4.94 0.09
N LEU A 180 -31.69 -3.85 -0.34
CA LEU A 180 -31.20 -2.96 -1.40
C LEU A 180 -30.18 -1.94 -0.89
N SER A 181 -30.33 -1.51 0.36
CA SER A 181 -29.42 -0.61 1.07
C SER A 181 -29.58 -0.83 2.58
N ASP A 182 -28.71 -0.24 3.40
CA ASP A 182 -28.85 -0.28 4.86
C ASP A 182 -30.26 0.21 5.27
N GLY A 183 -31.07 -0.65 5.88
CA GLY A 183 -32.42 -0.25 6.30
C GLY A 183 -33.48 -0.15 5.20
N ILE A 184 -33.23 -0.64 3.97
CA ILE A 184 -34.27 -0.82 2.95
C ILE A 184 -34.31 -2.27 2.48
N THR A 185 -35.41 -2.95 2.80
CA THR A 185 -35.67 -4.34 2.41
C THR A 185 -36.77 -4.38 1.36
N LEU A 186 -36.51 -5.04 0.25
CA LEU A 186 -37.45 -5.27 -0.84
C LEU A 186 -37.80 -6.75 -0.90
N TYR A 187 -39.06 -7.05 -1.11
CA TYR A 187 -39.57 -8.35 -1.49
C TYR A 187 -40.41 -8.21 -2.75
N ALA A 188 -40.28 -9.17 -3.67
CA ALA A 188 -41.09 -9.25 -4.87
C ALA A 188 -41.68 -10.65 -4.99
N ALA A 189 -42.99 -10.76 -5.10
CA ALA A 189 -43.69 -12.05 -5.23
C ALA A 189 -43.42 -12.74 -6.57
N GLY A 190 -43.15 -11.98 -7.65
CA GLY A 190 -42.97 -12.52 -8.99
C GLY A 190 -42.19 -11.60 -9.93
N LYS A 191 -41.59 -12.18 -10.98
CA LYS A 191 -40.94 -11.44 -12.08
C LYS A 191 -41.93 -11.24 -13.24
N GLY A 192 -41.97 -10.03 -13.79
CA GLY A 192 -42.78 -9.69 -14.97
C GLY A 192 -42.09 -10.06 -16.29
N SER A 193 -42.81 -9.96 -17.41
CA SER A 193 -42.29 -10.30 -18.75
C SER A 193 -41.23 -9.34 -19.30
N LYS A 194 -41.00 -8.19 -18.65
CA LYS A 194 -39.96 -7.22 -19.04
C LYS A 194 -38.81 -7.26 -18.05
N GLU A 195 -37.60 -6.97 -18.53
CA GLU A 195 -36.41 -6.87 -17.68
C GLU A 195 -36.62 -5.82 -16.58
N GLY A 196 -36.34 -6.18 -15.32
CA GLY A 196 -36.59 -5.33 -14.16
C GLY A 196 -38.06 -5.17 -13.72
N ALA A 197 -39.02 -5.81 -14.40
CA ALA A 197 -40.42 -5.79 -13.98
C ALA A 197 -40.68 -6.78 -12.84
N LEU A 198 -41.38 -6.32 -11.80
CA LEU A 198 -41.71 -7.05 -10.59
C LEU A 198 -43.22 -6.99 -10.33
N LYS A 199 -43.74 -8.04 -9.69
CA LYS A 199 -45.14 -8.16 -9.26
C LYS A 199 -45.18 -8.46 -7.76
N GLY A 200 -46.16 -7.89 -7.07
CA GLY A 200 -46.36 -8.05 -5.62
C GLY A 200 -45.16 -7.55 -4.84
N ILE A 201 -44.92 -6.24 -4.88
CA ILE A 201 -43.77 -5.60 -4.27
C ILE A 201 -44.10 -5.21 -2.83
N PHE A 202 -43.23 -5.57 -1.90
CA PHE A 202 -43.25 -5.13 -0.51
C PHE A 202 -41.91 -4.49 -0.19
N LEU A 203 -41.92 -3.25 0.29
CA LEU A 203 -40.72 -2.49 0.63
C LEU A 203 -40.86 -1.97 2.06
N TYR A 204 -39.87 -2.25 2.88
CA TYR A 204 -39.77 -1.73 4.23
C TYR A 204 -38.58 -0.78 4.32
N SER A 205 -38.79 0.44 4.80
CA SER A 205 -37.75 1.45 4.98
C SER A 205 -37.66 1.91 6.44
N THR A 206 -36.42 1.96 6.95
CA THR A 206 -36.08 2.54 8.26
C THR A 206 -35.34 3.87 8.12
N GLN A 207 -35.18 4.39 6.89
CA GLN A 207 -34.43 5.62 6.62
C GLN A 207 -35.35 6.83 6.41
N LYS A 208 -34.95 8.01 6.90
CA LYS A 208 -35.64 9.27 6.59
C LYS A 208 -35.51 9.62 5.10
N PRO A 209 -36.57 10.14 4.43
CA PRO A 209 -37.85 10.60 4.99
C PRO A 209 -38.90 9.50 5.24
N LEU A 210 -38.68 8.27 4.77
CA LEU A 210 -39.60 7.14 4.87
C LEU A 210 -39.34 6.26 6.11
N GLU A 211 -39.04 6.89 7.25
CA GLU A 211 -38.73 6.17 8.49
C GLU A 211 -39.96 5.39 8.97
N ASN A 212 -39.79 4.09 9.22
CA ASN A 212 -40.84 3.14 9.60
C ASN A 212 -42.02 3.12 8.61
N ALA A 213 -41.70 3.19 7.31
CA ALA A 213 -42.69 3.09 6.24
C ALA A 213 -42.71 1.68 5.65
N VAL A 214 -43.91 1.13 5.50
CA VAL A 214 -44.19 -0.07 4.72
C VAL A 214 -44.86 0.36 3.43
N ILE A 215 -44.30 -0.04 2.29
CA ILE A 215 -44.78 0.32 0.97
C ILE A 215 -45.14 -0.98 0.25
N THR A 216 -46.39 -1.10 -0.17
CA THR A 216 -46.88 -2.24 -0.95
C THR A 216 -47.33 -1.77 -2.32
N ALA A 217 -46.98 -2.50 -3.38
CA ALA A 217 -47.39 -2.19 -4.75
C ALA A 217 -47.73 -3.45 -5.53
N GLU A 218 -48.72 -3.39 -6.42
CA GLU A 218 -49.15 -4.53 -7.23
C GLU A 218 -48.11 -4.87 -8.31
N SER A 219 -47.56 -3.84 -8.96
CA SER A 219 -46.52 -4.01 -9.97
C SER A 219 -45.52 -2.86 -9.92
N GLY A 220 -44.32 -3.10 -10.42
CA GLY A 220 -43.33 -2.05 -10.54
C GLY A 220 -42.16 -2.44 -11.42
N ILE A 221 -41.39 -1.44 -11.84
CA ILE A 221 -40.20 -1.61 -12.66
C ILE A 221 -39.03 -0.97 -11.93
N ILE A 222 -37.99 -1.76 -11.68
CA ILE A 222 -36.73 -1.24 -11.18
C ILE A 222 -35.93 -0.70 -12.37
N ARG A 223 -35.55 0.58 -12.29
CA ARG A 223 -34.62 1.21 -13.23
C ARG A 223 -33.45 1.80 -12.47
N SER A 224 -32.25 1.69 -13.05
CA SER A 224 -31.13 2.49 -12.60
C SER A 224 -31.32 3.94 -13.11
N VAL A 225 -31.38 4.91 -12.20
CA VAL A 225 -31.53 6.33 -12.54
C VAL A 225 -30.45 7.12 -11.82
N GLY A 226 -29.47 7.62 -12.57
CA GLY A 226 -28.34 8.38 -12.03
C GLY A 226 -27.52 7.56 -11.03
N THR A 227 -27.53 7.98 -9.76
CA THR A 227 -26.78 7.36 -8.65
C THR A 227 -27.68 6.56 -7.69
N GLY A 228 -28.88 6.19 -8.12
CA GLY A 228 -29.83 5.44 -7.30
C GLY A 228 -30.66 4.49 -8.12
N LEU A 229 -31.52 3.73 -7.43
CA LEU A 229 -32.55 2.93 -8.08
C LEU A 229 -33.84 3.72 -8.04
N ALA A 230 -34.46 3.90 -9.18
CA ALA A 230 -35.86 4.31 -9.24
C ALA A 230 -36.72 3.06 -9.34
N LEU A 231 -37.59 2.86 -8.34
CA LEU A 231 -38.72 1.97 -8.48
C LEU A 231 -39.90 2.78 -8.99
N ASP A 232 -40.27 2.55 -10.24
CA ASP A 232 -41.54 3.01 -10.79
C ASP A 232 -42.61 2.00 -10.35
N LEU A 233 -43.40 2.34 -9.34
CA LEU A 233 -44.42 1.48 -8.74
C LEU A 233 -45.82 1.89 -9.21
N ARG A 234 -46.71 0.92 -9.36
CA ARG A 234 -48.13 1.09 -9.69
C ARG A 234 -49.02 0.51 -8.60
N GLU A 235 -50.14 1.18 -8.36
CA GLU A 235 -51.12 0.86 -7.31
C GLU A 235 -50.43 0.70 -5.96
N VAL A 236 -49.91 1.82 -5.45
CA VAL A 236 -49.04 1.88 -4.28
C VAL A 236 -49.84 2.28 -3.06
N GLU A 237 -49.67 1.53 -1.97
CA GLU A 237 -50.11 1.89 -0.64
C GLU A 237 -48.88 2.09 0.26
N ILE A 238 -48.77 3.28 0.85
CA ILE A 238 -47.71 3.66 1.78
C ILE A 238 -48.33 3.77 3.16
N GLN A 239 -47.84 2.97 4.10
CA GLN A 239 -48.22 3.01 5.51
C GLN A 239 -47.03 3.50 6.33
N GLN A 240 -47.16 4.64 6.98
CA GLN A 240 -46.10 5.23 7.79
C GLN A 240 -46.58 5.48 9.22
N VAL A 241 -45.76 5.08 10.20
CA VAL A 241 -46.01 5.35 11.62
C VAL A 241 -45.34 6.66 12.01
N THR A 242 -46.14 7.68 12.31
CA THR A 242 -45.63 8.99 12.75
C THR A 242 -45.18 8.91 14.23
N LYS A 243 -44.31 9.83 14.68
CA LYS A 243 -43.74 9.92 16.05
C LYS A 243 -44.75 10.11 17.21
N GLY A 244 -46.01 9.76 17.03
CA GLY A 244 -47.04 9.71 18.07
C GLY A 244 -47.94 8.46 18.00
N GLY A 245 -47.51 7.40 17.29
CA GLY A 245 -48.28 6.16 17.14
C GLY A 245 -49.43 6.22 16.12
N ASN A 246 -49.68 7.38 15.51
CA ASN A 246 -50.67 7.52 14.44
C ASN A 246 -50.16 6.89 13.14
N LEU A 247 -51.01 6.03 12.55
CA LEU A 247 -50.80 5.41 11.25
C LEU A 247 -51.33 6.33 10.15
N GLN A 248 -50.46 6.79 9.26
CA GLN A 248 -50.86 7.48 8.04
C GLN A 248 -50.84 6.48 6.87
N ARG A 249 -51.95 6.41 6.14
CA ARG A 249 -52.07 5.61 4.91
C ARG A 249 -52.24 6.52 3.71
N THR A 250 -51.37 6.38 2.73
CA THR A 250 -51.42 7.12 1.46
C THR A 250 -51.56 6.12 0.32
N ARG A 251 -52.55 6.30 -0.55
CA ARG A 251 -52.72 5.51 -1.78
C ARG A 251 -52.43 6.37 -2.99
N ALA A 252 -51.68 5.82 -3.94
CA ALA A 252 -51.35 6.48 -5.20
C ALA A 252 -51.37 5.47 -6.35
N ALA A 253 -51.96 5.86 -7.49
CA ALA A 253 -52.03 5.01 -8.68
C ALA A 253 -50.64 4.76 -9.28
N GLU A 254 -49.77 5.77 -9.28
CA GLU A 254 -48.36 5.65 -9.67
C GLU A 254 -47.49 6.38 -8.65
N SER A 255 -46.36 5.79 -8.29
CA SER A 255 -45.37 6.44 -7.42
C SER A 255 -43.96 6.04 -7.86
N ARG A 256 -43.09 7.04 -7.97
CA ARG A 256 -41.66 6.82 -8.19
C ARG A 256 -40.94 6.95 -6.86
N ILE A 257 -40.37 5.84 -6.39
CA ILE A 257 -39.53 5.83 -5.21
C ILE A 257 -38.09 5.73 -5.66
N THR A 258 -37.34 6.81 -5.48
CA THR A 258 -35.90 6.79 -5.67
C THR A 258 -35.26 6.31 -4.39
N ILE A 259 -34.79 5.07 -4.38
CA ILE A 259 -33.91 4.58 -3.33
C ILE A 259 -32.52 5.13 -3.63
N PRO A 260 -31.95 5.96 -2.75
CA PRO A 260 -30.54 6.22 -2.79
C PRO A 260 -29.84 4.91 -2.43
N VAL A 261 -29.52 4.10 -3.44
CA VAL A 261 -28.47 3.11 -3.25
C VAL A 261 -27.23 3.93 -2.92
N PRO A 262 -26.43 3.54 -1.91
CA PRO A 262 -25.08 4.07 -1.79
C PRO A 262 -24.34 3.74 -3.09
N SER A 263 -24.46 4.61 -4.10
CA SER A 263 -23.80 4.47 -5.37
C SER A 263 -22.31 4.67 -5.14
N PRO A 264 -21.46 3.74 -5.59
CA PRO A 264 -20.03 3.98 -5.67
C PRO A 264 -19.60 5.15 -6.59
N ALA A 265 -20.50 5.94 -7.21
CA ALA A 265 -20.15 7.11 -8.02
C ALA A 265 -21.28 8.17 -8.13
N PRO A 266 -21.02 9.48 -8.33
CA PRO A 266 -19.85 10.30 -8.05
C PRO A 266 -20.18 11.33 -6.95
N GLN A 267 -20.09 10.96 -5.67
CA GLN A 267 -19.56 11.94 -4.72
C GLN A 267 -18.10 12.12 -5.10
N SER A 268 -17.65 13.38 -5.24
CA SER A 268 -16.30 13.82 -5.66
C SER A 268 -15.30 12.67 -5.76
N LEU A 269 -14.79 12.40 -6.98
CA LEU A 269 -13.70 11.44 -7.19
C LEU A 269 -12.76 11.50 -5.99
N LYS A 270 -12.59 10.39 -5.27
CA LYS A 270 -11.65 10.37 -4.14
C LYS A 270 -10.32 10.84 -4.70
N GLU A 271 -9.57 11.62 -3.94
CA GLU A 271 -8.36 12.27 -4.44
C GLU A 271 -7.38 11.23 -5.01
N GLU A 272 -7.42 10.02 -4.45
CA GLU A 272 -6.68 8.81 -4.87
C GLU A 272 -6.95 8.36 -6.31
N GLU A 273 -8.08 8.74 -6.89
CA GLU A 273 -8.48 8.40 -8.26
C GLU A 273 -8.20 9.50 -9.26
N LEU A 274 -7.99 10.73 -8.82
CA LEU A 274 -7.80 11.85 -9.75
C LEU A 274 -6.48 11.69 -10.52
N PRO A 275 -6.46 12.07 -11.82
CA PRO A 275 -5.23 12.03 -12.57
C PRO A 275 -4.25 13.05 -11.98
N THR A 276 -2.97 12.71 -12.01
CA THR A 276 -1.92 13.52 -11.39
C THR A 276 -1.90 14.97 -11.91
N SER A 277 -2.26 15.18 -13.17
CA SER A 277 -2.41 16.53 -13.75
C SER A 277 -3.52 17.34 -13.10
N THR A 278 -4.69 16.75 -12.86
CA THR A 278 -5.81 17.43 -12.20
C THR A 278 -5.50 17.74 -10.75
N LEU A 279 -4.84 16.81 -10.03
CA LEU A 279 -4.39 17.06 -8.65
C LEU A 279 -3.41 18.24 -8.58
N PHE A 280 -2.51 18.37 -9.55
CA PHE A 280 -1.61 19.51 -9.63
C PHE A 280 -2.37 20.83 -9.84
N SER A 281 -3.33 20.85 -10.78
CA SER A 281 -4.14 22.04 -11.04
C SER A 281 -5.04 22.45 -9.89
N GLN A 282 -5.73 21.50 -9.25
CA GLN A 282 -6.63 21.76 -8.11
C GLN A 282 -5.84 22.17 -6.87
N GLY A 283 -4.70 21.51 -6.63
CA GLY A 283 -3.87 21.77 -5.46
C GLY A 283 -3.07 23.08 -5.53
N TYR A 284 -2.44 23.40 -6.66
CA TYR A 284 -1.50 24.53 -6.76
C TYR A 284 -1.99 25.71 -7.60
N LEU A 285 -2.81 25.48 -8.64
CA LEU A 285 -3.28 26.57 -9.52
C LEU A 285 -4.59 27.19 -9.03
N THR A 286 -5.50 26.36 -8.50
CA THR A 286 -6.83 26.80 -8.04
C THR A 286 -6.84 27.13 -6.55
N GLY A 287 -5.86 26.61 -5.79
CA GLY A 287 -5.53 27.05 -4.43
C GLY A 287 -6.49 26.61 -3.32
N SER A 288 -7.54 25.83 -3.58
CA SER A 288 -8.61 25.59 -2.59
C SER A 288 -8.60 24.22 -1.89
N GLU A 289 -7.84 23.22 -2.37
CA GLU A 289 -7.95 21.85 -1.86
C GLU A 289 -6.65 21.29 -1.27
N ASN A 290 -6.57 21.29 0.06
CA ASN A 290 -5.47 20.70 0.83
C ASN A 290 -5.32 19.19 0.56
N ASP A 291 -6.44 18.50 0.34
CA ASP A 291 -6.48 17.05 0.12
C ASP A 291 -5.83 16.66 -1.21
N SER A 292 -6.05 17.46 -2.26
CA SER A 292 -5.42 17.31 -3.57
C SER A 292 -3.89 17.51 -3.50
N ARG A 293 -3.42 18.50 -2.72
CA ARG A 293 -1.98 18.69 -2.46
C ARG A 293 -1.38 17.53 -1.67
N LEU A 294 -2.10 17.03 -0.68
CA LEU A 294 -1.68 15.93 0.18
C LEU A 294 -1.50 14.64 -0.60
N GLU A 295 -2.48 14.29 -1.43
CA GLU A 295 -2.41 13.09 -2.27
C GLU A 295 -1.27 13.19 -3.29
N LEU A 296 -1.04 14.36 -3.89
CA LEU A 296 0.09 14.57 -4.79
C LEU A 296 1.43 14.38 -4.07
N GLN A 297 1.58 14.94 -2.86
CA GLN A 297 2.79 14.76 -2.06
C GLN A 297 2.97 13.30 -1.63
N LYS A 298 1.88 12.58 -1.32
CA LYS A 298 1.91 11.14 -1.02
C LYS A 298 2.43 10.32 -2.21
N ARG A 299 1.95 10.59 -3.43
CA ARG A 299 2.37 9.89 -4.67
C ARG A 299 3.85 10.09 -5.01
N ILE A 300 4.47 11.16 -4.50
CA ILE A 300 5.90 11.43 -4.70
C ILE A 300 6.74 10.90 -3.52
N ALA A 301 6.26 11.10 -2.30
CA ALA A 301 6.98 10.71 -1.08
C ALA A 301 7.09 9.19 -0.92
N LEU A 302 6.05 8.42 -1.30
CA LEU A 302 6.05 6.96 -1.22
C LEU A 302 7.16 6.34 -2.09
N PRO A 303 7.27 6.63 -3.41
CA PRO A 303 8.39 6.18 -4.21
C PRO A 303 9.75 6.60 -3.65
N PHE A 304 9.88 7.85 -3.19
CA PHE A 304 11.14 8.38 -2.66
C PHE A 304 11.68 7.56 -1.48
N SER A 305 10.78 6.93 -0.73
CA SER A 305 11.16 6.02 0.36
C SER A 305 12.01 4.83 -0.10
N CYS A 306 11.93 4.40 -1.37
CA CYS A 306 12.82 3.36 -1.91
C CYS A 306 14.29 3.75 -1.74
N ILE A 307 14.65 4.99 -2.05
CA ILE A 307 16.04 5.45 -1.92
C ILE A 307 16.47 5.44 -0.44
N VAL A 308 15.62 6.01 0.42
CA VAL A 308 15.90 6.13 1.86
C VAL A 308 16.00 4.76 2.54
N LEU A 309 15.00 3.89 2.32
CA LEU A 309 14.94 2.56 2.92
C LEU A 309 15.97 1.61 2.33
N GLY A 310 16.32 1.73 1.04
CA GLY A 310 17.41 0.96 0.45
C GLY A 310 18.76 1.27 1.10
N LEU A 311 19.08 2.56 1.26
CA LEU A 311 20.30 2.99 1.94
C LEU A 311 20.31 2.61 3.43
N LEU A 312 19.16 2.73 4.11
CA LEU A 312 18.98 2.29 5.49
C LEU A 312 19.21 0.78 5.63
N GLY A 313 18.60 0.00 4.74
CA GLY A 313 18.73 -1.46 4.67
C GLY A 313 20.18 -1.89 4.48
N ALA A 314 20.93 -1.20 3.62
CA ALA A 314 22.35 -1.52 3.45
C ALA A 314 23.19 -1.14 4.66
N SER A 315 22.92 0.02 5.26
CA SER A 315 23.63 0.51 6.45
C SER A 315 23.43 -0.40 7.65
N LEU A 316 22.20 -0.90 7.82
CA LEU A 316 21.86 -1.79 8.92
C LEU A 316 22.20 -3.25 8.62
N GLY A 317 22.12 -3.73 7.37
CA GLY A 317 22.44 -5.12 7.02
C GLY A 317 23.88 -5.54 7.31
N LEU A 318 24.79 -4.57 7.41
CA LEU A 318 26.21 -4.77 7.73
C LEU A 318 26.43 -5.08 9.22
N HIS A 319 26.35 -6.35 9.60
CA HIS A 319 26.60 -6.80 10.97
C HIS A 319 27.89 -7.61 11.10
N HIS A 320 28.60 -7.44 12.21
CA HIS A 320 29.90 -8.08 12.45
C HIS A 320 29.79 -9.48 13.07
N ASP A 321 28.64 -9.81 13.64
CA ASP A 321 28.43 -11.07 14.35
C ASP A 321 27.63 -12.06 13.49
N ARG A 322 27.88 -13.36 13.67
CA ARG A 322 27.16 -14.50 13.05
C ARG A 322 25.68 -14.61 13.51
N SER A 323 25.00 -13.50 13.76
CA SER A 323 23.58 -13.49 14.09
C SER A 323 22.80 -14.00 12.88
N GLY A 324 22.01 -15.06 13.06
CA GLY A 324 21.32 -15.74 11.96
C GLY A 324 20.41 -14.86 11.10
N LYS A 325 20.07 -15.38 9.90
CA LYS A 325 19.23 -14.73 8.87
C LYS A 325 17.91 -14.13 9.42
N SER A 326 17.39 -14.64 10.53
CA SER A 326 16.16 -14.19 11.19
C SER A 326 16.23 -12.76 11.74
N ARG A 327 17.39 -12.28 12.20
CA ARG A 327 17.51 -10.93 12.77
C ARG A 327 17.22 -9.85 11.74
N GLY A 328 17.62 -10.09 10.49
CA GLY A 328 17.35 -9.16 9.40
C GLY A 328 15.86 -9.02 9.09
N VAL A 329 15.12 -10.13 9.14
CA VAL A 329 13.66 -10.13 8.94
C VAL A 329 12.97 -9.34 10.05
N VAL A 330 13.32 -9.59 11.32
CA VAL A 330 12.73 -8.88 12.47
C VAL A 330 13.01 -7.38 12.39
N LEU A 331 14.25 -7.00 12.07
CA LEU A 331 14.62 -5.59 11.91
C LEU A 331 13.86 -4.94 10.75
N CYS A 332 13.70 -5.63 9.62
CA CYS A 332 12.90 -5.16 8.51
C CYS A 332 11.44 -4.89 8.94
N LEU A 333 10.79 -5.86 9.59
CA LEU A 333 9.42 -5.70 10.06
C LEU A 333 9.27 -4.51 11.02
N MET A 334 10.21 -4.34 11.95
CA MET A 334 10.23 -3.19 12.85
C MET A 334 10.35 -1.86 12.11
N LEU A 335 11.29 -1.74 11.16
CA LEU A 335 11.50 -0.51 10.39
C LEU A 335 10.30 -0.18 9.49
N VAL A 336 9.71 -1.18 8.86
CA VAL A 336 8.49 -1.07 8.05
C VAL A 336 7.34 -0.57 8.93
N PHE A 337 7.16 -1.16 10.10
CA PHE A 337 6.14 -0.74 11.05
C PHE A 337 6.32 0.73 11.46
N VAL A 338 7.55 1.14 11.81
CA VAL A 338 7.82 2.53 12.20
C VAL A 338 7.58 3.48 11.02
N TYR A 339 8.03 3.13 9.82
CA TYR A 339 7.83 3.94 8.61
C TYR A 339 6.33 4.15 8.32
N TYR A 340 5.53 3.09 8.34
CA TYR A 340 4.10 3.21 8.03
C TYR A 340 3.27 3.80 9.16
N SER A 341 3.73 3.66 10.42
CA SER A 341 3.14 4.38 11.54
C SER A 341 3.34 5.89 11.36
N LEU A 342 4.56 6.32 11.01
CA LEU A 342 4.86 7.72 10.70
C LEU A 342 4.09 8.21 9.47
N HIS A 343 3.99 7.40 8.41
CA HIS A 343 3.22 7.74 7.21
C HIS A 343 1.74 7.93 7.53
N THR A 344 1.15 7.01 8.30
CA THR A 344 -0.26 7.11 8.71
C THR A 344 -0.49 8.33 9.60
N PHE A 345 0.42 8.59 10.54
CA PHE A 345 0.40 9.80 11.36
C PHE A 345 0.44 11.07 10.51
N GLY A 346 1.36 11.14 9.54
CA GLY A 346 1.47 12.25 8.59
C GLY A 346 0.19 12.41 7.77
N LEU A 347 -0.38 11.32 7.26
CA LEU A 347 -1.62 11.33 6.49
C LEU A 347 -2.79 11.87 7.30
N THR A 348 -2.95 11.43 8.54
CA THR A 348 -4.01 11.89 9.44
C THR A 348 -3.84 13.37 9.80
N MET A 349 -2.61 13.81 10.09
CA MET A 349 -2.33 15.22 10.42
C MET A 349 -2.53 16.16 9.22
N GLY A 350 -2.15 15.71 8.02
CA GLY A 350 -2.37 16.44 6.77
C GLY A 350 -3.85 16.55 6.41
N LYS A 351 -4.61 15.45 6.50
CA LYS A 351 -6.07 15.44 6.26
C LYS A 351 -6.83 16.36 7.23
N ASN A 352 -6.41 16.38 8.50
CA ASN A 352 -7.01 17.24 9.52
C ASN A 352 -6.55 18.71 9.43
N LYS A 353 -5.81 19.10 8.36
CA LYS A 353 -5.26 20.45 8.14
C LYS A 353 -4.40 20.98 9.30
N ARG A 354 -3.83 20.09 10.12
CA ARG A 354 -2.96 20.45 11.26
C ARG A 354 -1.50 20.59 10.88
N MET A 355 -1.10 19.97 9.77
CA MET A 355 0.25 20.07 9.22
C MET A 355 0.17 20.38 7.73
N ASP A 356 1.14 21.15 7.24
CA ASP A 356 1.26 21.40 5.80
C ASP A 356 1.44 20.06 5.05
N PRO A 357 0.73 19.83 3.93
CA PRO A 357 0.79 18.58 3.19
C PRO A 357 2.19 18.11 2.79
N TRP A 358 3.09 19.04 2.51
CA TRP A 358 4.47 18.70 2.17
C TRP A 358 5.19 18.12 3.39
N LEU A 359 5.18 18.82 4.52
CA LEU A 359 5.84 18.32 5.72
C LEU A 359 5.20 17.00 6.21
N ALA A 360 3.88 16.91 6.15
CA ALA A 360 3.12 15.73 6.58
C ALA A 360 3.55 14.45 5.83
N MET A 361 3.70 14.51 4.51
CA MET A 361 4.03 13.35 3.68
C MET A 361 5.53 13.03 3.66
N TRP A 362 6.39 14.04 3.83
CA TRP A 362 7.84 13.86 3.79
C TRP A 362 8.45 13.51 5.15
N LEU A 363 7.73 13.74 6.25
CA LEU A 363 8.17 13.41 7.62
C LEU A 363 8.79 12.00 7.76
N PRO A 364 8.16 10.91 7.28
CA PRO A 364 8.74 9.56 7.42
C PRO A 364 10.07 9.42 6.69
N ASN A 365 10.21 10.04 5.51
CA ASN A 365 11.43 10.00 4.72
C ASN A 365 12.57 10.78 5.39
N PHE A 366 12.28 11.92 6.03
CA PHE A 366 13.29 12.66 6.79
C PHE A 366 13.75 11.89 8.03
N VAL A 367 12.83 11.30 8.79
CA VAL A 367 13.18 10.50 9.98
C VAL A 367 14.01 9.28 9.60
N MET A 368 13.57 8.52 8.59
CA MET A 368 14.32 7.36 8.12
C MET A 368 15.63 7.73 7.42
N GLY A 369 15.68 8.86 6.72
CA GLY A 369 16.88 9.36 6.07
C GLY A 369 17.94 9.81 7.08
N ALA A 370 17.53 10.50 8.14
CA ALA A 370 18.41 10.83 9.26
C ALA A 370 18.94 9.57 9.95
N LEU A 371 18.08 8.56 10.15
CA LEU A 371 18.48 7.27 10.69
C LEU A 371 19.47 6.54 9.77
N ALA A 372 19.24 6.56 8.46
CA ALA A 372 20.11 5.95 7.46
C ALA A 372 21.50 6.59 7.46
N LEU A 373 21.54 7.93 7.43
CA LEU A 373 22.79 8.69 7.49
C LEU A 373 23.55 8.43 8.80
N TYR A 374 22.84 8.45 9.93
CA TYR A 374 23.42 8.16 11.23
C TYR A 374 24.00 6.75 11.30
N ALA A 375 23.26 5.74 10.82
CA ALA A 375 23.71 4.36 10.78
C ALA A 375 24.96 4.20 9.88
N PHE A 376 24.92 4.81 8.69
CA PHE A 376 26.03 4.83 7.75
C PHE A 376 27.30 5.45 8.36
N LEU A 377 27.19 6.64 8.97
CA LEU A 377 28.32 7.33 9.58
C LEU A 377 28.94 6.54 10.74
N ARG A 378 28.12 5.86 11.56
CA ARG A 378 28.63 5.00 12.64
C ARG A 378 29.33 3.77 12.11
N LYS A 379 28.74 3.06 11.14
CA LYS A 379 29.33 1.87 10.53
C LYS A 379 30.60 2.18 9.75
N ASN A 380 30.67 3.35 9.11
CA ASN A 380 31.89 3.83 8.44
C ASN A 380 33.01 4.17 9.44
N ARG A 381 32.68 4.51 10.68
CA ARG A 381 33.62 4.71 11.79
C ARG A 381 33.82 3.47 12.67
N GLU A 382 33.34 2.31 12.22
CA GLU A 382 33.41 1.02 12.92
C GLU A 382 32.82 1.02 14.35
N LYS A 383 31.96 2.00 14.67
CA LYS A 383 31.28 2.05 15.97
C LYS A 383 30.00 1.22 15.91
N PRO A 384 29.78 0.27 16.84
CA PRO A 384 28.52 -0.47 16.90
C PRO A 384 27.33 0.46 17.17
N LEU A 385 26.16 0.07 16.68
CA LEU A 385 24.94 0.85 16.87
C LEU A 385 24.45 0.73 18.33
N PRO A 386 23.82 1.79 18.90
CA PRO A 386 23.40 1.76 20.30
C PRO A 386 22.42 0.61 20.59
N PHE A 387 21.50 0.34 19.66
CA PHE A 387 20.51 -0.72 19.81
C PHE A 387 21.10 -2.13 19.64
N GLU A 388 22.19 -2.28 18.87
CA GLU A 388 22.88 -3.58 18.74
C GLU A 388 23.46 -3.99 20.10
N ARG A 389 24.00 -3.03 20.86
CA ARG A 389 24.45 -3.26 22.25
C ARG A 389 23.28 -3.58 23.19
N ALA A 390 22.17 -2.85 23.06
CA ALA A 390 20.99 -3.08 23.90
C ALA A 390 20.32 -4.44 23.64
N MET A 391 20.22 -4.86 22.37
CA MET A 391 19.70 -6.18 22.02
C MET A 391 20.66 -7.30 22.43
N GLY A 392 21.97 -7.12 22.26
CA GLY A 392 22.96 -8.08 22.76
C GLY A 392 22.78 -8.31 24.26
N ALA A 393 22.69 -7.22 25.03
CA ALA A 393 22.42 -7.29 26.47
C ALA A 393 21.07 -7.92 26.81
N ALA A 394 20.01 -7.67 26.01
CA ALA A 394 18.69 -8.26 26.23
C ALA A 394 18.67 -9.76 25.94
N VAL A 395 19.33 -10.21 24.86
CA VAL A 395 19.46 -11.63 24.51
C VAL A 395 20.30 -12.36 25.54
N GLU A 396 21.40 -11.78 26.02
CA GLU A 396 22.17 -12.34 27.14
C GLU A 396 21.33 -12.43 28.42
N LYS A 397 20.52 -11.42 28.72
CA LYS A 397 19.57 -11.46 29.85
C LYS A 397 18.57 -12.60 29.72
N ILE A 398 17.97 -12.78 28.54
CA ILE A 398 17.02 -13.86 28.28
C ILE A 398 17.72 -15.23 28.36
N HIS A 399 18.92 -15.36 27.80
CA HIS A 399 19.69 -16.60 27.84
C HIS A 399 20.09 -16.97 29.28
N SER A 400 20.55 -15.99 30.08
CA SER A 400 20.86 -16.19 31.50
C SER A 400 19.61 -16.52 32.34
N ALA A 401 18.46 -15.93 32.02
CA ALA A 401 17.19 -16.26 32.67
C ALA A 401 16.75 -17.70 32.33
N LEU A 402 16.83 -18.10 31.07
CA LEU A 402 16.51 -19.47 30.62
C LEU A 402 17.46 -20.52 31.18
N SER A 403 18.76 -20.24 31.24
CA SER A 403 19.73 -21.18 31.85
C SER A 403 19.55 -21.30 33.37
N SER A 404 19.17 -20.21 34.05
CA SER A 404 18.82 -20.24 35.48
C SER A 404 17.54 -21.03 35.78
N LEU A 405 16.58 -21.04 34.85
CA LEU A 405 15.35 -21.83 34.94
C LEU A 405 15.61 -23.31 34.64
N ALA A 406 16.44 -23.62 33.65
CA ALA A 406 16.84 -24.99 33.32
C ALA A 406 17.67 -25.64 34.44
N GLY A 407 18.57 -24.89 35.09
CA GLY A 407 19.36 -25.37 36.23
C GLY A 407 18.56 -25.61 37.51
N LYS A 408 17.39 -24.99 37.67
CA LYS A 408 16.48 -25.21 38.81
C LYS A 408 15.58 -26.44 38.67
N SER A 409 15.44 -27.00 37.46
CA SER A 409 14.64 -28.21 37.21
C SER A 409 15.44 -29.52 37.33
N ALA A 410 16.76 -29.45 37.53
CA ALA A 410 17.67 -30.60 37.62
C ALA A 410 18.22 -30.85 39.03
N LYS A 411 17.65 -30.19 40.04
CA LYS A 411 17.80 -30.48 41.47
C LYS A 411 16.42 -30.76 42.03
#